data_AF-A0A4W4H6D1-F1
#
_entry.id   AF-A0A4W4H6D1-F1
#
_cell.length_a   1.000
_cell.length_b   1.000
_cell.length_c   1.000
_cell.angle_alpha   90.00
_cell.angle_beta   90.00
_cell.angle_gamma   90.00
#
_symmetry.space_group_name_H-M   'P 1'
#
loop_
_entity.id
_entity.type
_entity.pdbx_description
1 polymer ?
#
loop_
_entity_poly.entity_id
_entity_poly.type
_entity_poly.pdbx_seq_one_letter_code
_entity_poly.pdbx_strand_id
1 'polypeptide(L)'
;MGKKSRVKTQKSGTGATALVSPKEMMNLISELLQKCSGSAPSTGKEWEEYVQIRALVEKIRKKQKGVSVAFEGSREEHFPELMAWAAECGASCSGFEIAKFGGEGYGLRATRDIKAEELFLWIPRKMLMTVESAKNSILGPLYGQDRILQAMGNVTLALHLLCERADPASPWLPYIKTLPAEYDTPLYFEEEEVRHLLATQAIQDVLSQYKNTARQYAYFYKVLHTHPNASKLPLKDAFTFDDYRWAVSSVMTRQNQIPTEDGSRVTLALIPLWDMCNHTNGLASSTSASSHPRLCSGTRLSQSQGTGPGTLKSLKSNVS
;
A
#
# COMPACT_ATOMS: atom_id res chain seq x y z
N MET A 1 -19.48 64.72 -4.97
CA MET A 1 -18.22 64.63 -5.76
C MET A 1 -17.28 63.65 -5.06
N GLY A 2 -16.97 62.53 -5.72
CA GLY A 2 -16.41 61.33 -5.09
C GLY A 2 -14.91 61.39 -4.81
N LYS A 3 -14.50 60.76 -3.71
CA LYS A 3 -13.11 60.37 -3.43
C LYS A 3 -13.00 58.85 -3.59
N LYS A 4 -12.15 58.43 -4.53
CA LYS A 4 -11.82 57.03 -4.85
C LYS A 4 -10.95 56.44 -3.73
N SER A 5 -11.42 55.38 -3.06
CA SER A 5 -10.59 54.50 -2.22
C SER A 5 -10.12 53.31 -3.04
N ARG A 6 -8.79 53.18 -3.16
CA ARG A 6 -8.10 52.09 -3.87
C ARG A 6 -7.74 51.02 -2.83
N VAL A 7 -8.52 49.95 -2.77
CA VAL A 7 -8.27 48.81 -1.87
C VAL A 7 -7.06 48.03 -2.39
N LYS A 8 -6.01 47.94 -1.56
CA LYS A 8 -4.85 47.07 -1.77
C LYS A 8 -5.26 45.64 -1.40
N THR A 9 -5.34 44.75 -2.38
CA THR A 9 -5.47 43.32 -2.16
C THR A 9 -4.12 42.78 -1.66
N GLN A 10 -4.05 42.38 -0.40
CA GLN A 10 -2.93 41.60 0.14
C GLN A 10 -2.96 40.21 -0.51
N LYS A 11 -1.95 39.89 -1.32
CA LYS A 11 -1.61 38.51 -1.66
C LYS A 11 -0.93 37.87 -0.45
N SER A 12 -1.60 36.93 0.20
CA SER A 12 -0.97 36.01 1.14
C SER A 12 -0.02 35.10 0.37
N GLY A 13 1.29 35.31 0.55
CA GLY A 13 2.30 34.44 -0.02
C GLY A 13 2.23 33.06 0.61
N THR A 14 1.91 32.05 -0.19
CA THR A 14 2.26 30.66 0.09
C THR A 14 3.79 30.58 0.19
N GLY A 15 4.29 30.28 1.39
CA GLY A 15 5.71 30.09 1.62
C GLY A 15 6.24 28.97 0.73
N ALA A 16 7.11 29.32 -0.21
CA ALA A 16 7.90 28.35 -0.96
C ALA A 16 8.81 27.63 0.04
N THR A 17 8.52 26.36 0.32
CA THR A 17 9.48 25.46 0.97
C THR A 17 10.75 25.46 0.13
N ALA A 18 11.83 25.99 0.68
CA ALA A 18 13.13 26.00 0.02
C ALA A 18 13.49 24.56 -0.40
N LEU A 19 13.77 24.37 -1.70
CA LEU A 19 14.19 23.08 -2.24
C LEU A 19 15.47 22.64 -1.50
N VAL A 20 15.34 21.58 -0.72
CA VAL A 20 16.44 21.02 0.06
C VAL A 20 17.49 20.45 -0.89
N SER A 21 18.77 20.74 -0.63
CA SER A 21 19.83 20.22 -1.48
C SER A 21 19.88 18.69 -1.40
N PRO A 22 20.18 17.96 -2.50
CA PRO A 22 20.32 16.51 -2.48
C PRO A 22 21.32 16.01 -1.43
N LYS A 23 22.39 16.79 -1.19
CA LYS A 23 23.40 16.51 -0.16
C LYS A 23 22.82 16.57 1.25
N GLU A 24 22.02 17.60 1.55
CA GLU A 24 21.35 17.71 2.85
C GLU A 24 20.37 16.56 3.07
N MET A 25 19.59 16.18 2.05
CA MET A 25 18.69 15.03 2.13
C MET A 25 19.46 13.73 2.40
N MET A 26 20.54 13.46 1.65
CA MET A 26 21.38 12.27 1.86
C MET A 26 22.00 12.20 3.26
N ASN A 27 22.32 13.35 3.87
CA ASN A 27 22.80 13.40 5.26
C ASN A 27 21.70 12.98 6.24
N LEU A 28 20.48 13.50 6.11
CA LEU A 28 19.33 13.11 6.95
C LEU A 28 18.99 11.64 6.80
N ILE A 29 19.02 11.13 5.56
CA ILE A 29 18.80 9.71 5.26
C ILE A 29 19.88 8.83 5.92
N SER A 30 21.14 9.27 5.89
CA SER A 30 22.24 8.53 6.52
C SER A 30 22.13 8.53 8.05
N GLU A 31 21.73 9.67 8.64
CA GLU A 31 21.43 9.80 10.07
C GLU A 31 20.27 8.87 10.48
N LEU A 32 19.17 8.87 9.72
CA LEU A 32 18.03 7.99 9.95
C LEU A 32 18.42 6.50 9.88
N LEU A 33 19.19 6.12 8.85
CA LEU A 33 19.66 4.75 8.68
C LEU A 33 20.54 4.31 9.86
N GLN A 34 21.49 5.16 10.27
CA GLN A 34 22.34 4.87 11.42
C GLN A 34 21.51 4.72 12.70
N LYS A 35 20.54 5.63 12.93
CA LYS A 35 19.67 5.59 14.11
C LYS A 35 18.84 4.30 14.17
N CYS A 36 18.25 3.88 13.05
CA CYS A 36 17.38 2.69 13.02
C CYS A 36 18.15 1.37 12.94
N SER A 37 19.46 1.41 12.62
CA SER A 37 20.35 0.24 12.57
C SER A 37 21.17 0.04 13.85
N GLY A 38 21.08 0.97 14.81
CA GLY A 38 21.69 0.81 16.12
C GLY A 38 21.15 -0.40 16.88
N SER A 39 21.91 -0.85 17.87
CA SER A 39 21.48 -1.92 18.79
C SER A 39 20.12 -1.59 19.40
N ALA A 40 19.37 -2.63 19.78
CA ALA A 40 18.13 -2.44 20.53
C ALA A 40 18.39 -1.53 21.74
N PRO A 41 17.51 -0.55 22.01
CA PRO A 41 17.67 0.32 23.16
C PRO A 41 17.63 -0.51 24.45
N SER A 42 18.23 0.02 25.52
CA SER A 42 18.05 -0.58 26.84
C SER A 42 16.56 -0.65 27.20
N THR A 43 16.15 -1.69 27.91
CA THR A 43 14.75 -1.89 28.35
C THR A 43 14.18 -0.59 28.93
N GLY A 44 12.98 -0.21 28.48
CA GLY A 44 12.30 1.01 28.90
C GLY A 44 12.64 2.28 28.10
N LYS A 45 13.63 2.25 27.20
CA LYS A 45 13.98 3.41 26.33
C LYS A 45 13.43 3.32 24.91
N GLU A 46 12.59 2.34 24.63
CA GLU A 46 12.02 2.11 23.28
C GLU A 46 11.12 3.27 22.85
N TRP A 47 10.33 3.83 23.78
CA TRP A 47 9.51 5.01 23.51
C TRP A 47 10.36 6.24 23.16
N GLU A 48 11.43 6.50 23.92
CA GLU A 48 12.34 7.61 23.64
C GLU A 48 13.02 7.44 22.26
N GLU A 49 13.43 6.22 21.92
CA GLU A 49 13.97 5.91 20.60
C GLU A 49 12.92 6.14 19.50
N TYR A 50 11.68 5.70 19.71
CA TYR A 50 10.58 5.92 18.78
C TYR A 50 10.34 7.40 18.50
N VAL A 51 10.23 8.23 19.55
CA VAL A 51 10.03 9.68 19.40
C VAL A 51 11.20 10.31 18.63
N GLN A 52 12.44 9.89 18.89
CA GLN A 52 13.62 10.37 18.15
C GLN A 52 13.59 9.97 16.67
N ILE A 53 13.24 8.73 16.35
CA ILE A 53 13.09 8.27 14.96
C ILE A 53 11.94 9.02 14.28
N ARG A 54 10.80 9.18 14.95
CA ARG A 54 9.64 9.94 14.44
C ARG A 54 10.03 11.38 14.13
N ALA A 55 10.75 12.06 15.01
CA ALA A 55 11.23 13.43 14.77
C ALA A 55 12.13 13.53 13.53
N LEU A 56 13.03 12.56 13.30
CA LEU A 56 13.87 12.52 12.10
C LEU A 56 13.05 12.25 10.83
N VAL A 57 12.12 11.31 10.88
CA VAL A 57 11.21 11.01 9.77
C VAL A 57 10.37 12.24 9.42
N GLU A 58 9.76 12.91 10.39
CA GLU A 58 8.97 14.13 10.14
C GLU A 58 9.82 15.28 9.59
N LYS A 59 11.07 15.40 10.04
CA LYS A 59 12.03 16.36 9.46
C LYS A 59 12.31 16.07 7.98
N ILE A 60 12.43 14.79 7.61
CA ILE A 60 12.60 14.36 6.21
C ILE A 60 11.32 14.61 5.41
N ARG A 61 10.15 14.19 5.92
CA ARG A 61 8.85 14.36 5.27
C ARG A 61 8.52 15.83 4.97
N LYS A 62 8.75 16.74 5.91
CA LYS A 62 8.57 18.20 5.72
C LYS A 62 9.45 18.80 4.63
N LYS A 63 10.51 18.10 4.22
CA LYS A 63 11.45 18.50 3.16
C LYS A 63 11.15 17.81 1.83
N GLN A 64 10.11 16.96 1.77
CA GLN A 64 9.64 16.23 0.61
C GLN A 64 8.26 16.74 0.18
N LYS A 65 7.80 16.31 -1.00
CA LYS A 65 6.53 16.77 -1.60
C LYS A 65 5.34 15.84 -1.27
N GLY A 66 5.47 14.94 -0.29
CA GLY A 66 4.51 13.86 -0.07
C GLY A 66 4.61 12.77 -1.12
N VAL A 67 3.51 12.06 -1.40
CA VAL A 67 3.46 11.00 -2.43
C VAL A 67 3.84 11.57 -3.79
N SER A 68 4.76 10.90 -4.48
CA SER A 68 5.38 11.40 -5.71
C SER A 68 4.47 11.39 -6.93
N VAL A 69 3.59 10.38 -7.02
CA VAL A 69 2.64 10.23 -8.12
C VAL A 69 1.23 10.34 -7.55
N ALA A 70 0.52 11.39 -7.95
CA ALA A 70 -0.91 11.55 -7.70
C ALA A 70 -1.66 11.35 -9.02
N PHE A 71 -2.81 10.69 -8.94
CA PHE A 71 -3.71 10.54 -10.09
C PHE A 71 -4.78 11.63 -10.04
N GLU A 72 -5.21 12.09 -11.21
CA GLU A 72 -6.35 12.99 -11.32
C GLU A 72 -7.65 12.22 -11.09
N GLY A 73 -8.62 12.88 -10.47
CA GLY A 73 -9.92 12.29 -10.16
C GLY A 73 -10.00 11.68 -8.76
N SER A 74 -11.22 11.34 -8.36
CA SER A 74 -11.48 10.61 -7.12
C SER A 74 -11.25 9.10 -7.32
N ARG A 75 -11.04 8.37 -6.22
CA ARG A 75 -10.81 6.92 -6.26
C ARG A 75 -11.95 6.18 -6.99
N GLU A 76 -13.19 6.61 -6.76
CA GLU A 76 -14.38 6.02 -7.37
C GLU A 76 -14.47 6.19 -8.89
N GLU A 77 -13.89 7.25 -9.45
CA GLU A 77 -13.86 7.47 -10.90
C GLU A 77 -13.01 6.42 -11.62
N HIS A 78 -12.11 5.72 -10.91
CA HIS A 78 -11.26 4.68 -11.48
C HIS A 78 -11.86 3.26 -11.39
N PHE A 79 -12.94 3.05 -10.64
CA PHE A 79 -13.56 1.71 -10.54
C PHE A 79 -14.11 1.16 -11.87
N PRO A 80 -14.70 1.96 -12.77
CA PRO A 80 -15.09 1.47 -14.10
C PRO A 80 -13.89 0.97 -14.92
N GLU A 81 -12.74 1.65 -14.84
CA GLU A 81 -11.49 1.24 -15.50
C GLU A 81 -10.99 -0.11 -14.94
N LEU A 82 -11.02 -0.29 -13.62
CA LEU A 82 -10.70 -1.56 -12.96
C LEU A 82 -11.61 -2.70 -13.43
N MET A 83 -12.93 -2.49 -13.46
CA MET A 83 -13.90 -3.52 -13.86
C MET A 83 -13.76 -3.89 -15.34
N ALA A 84 -13.50 -2.92 -16.21
CA ALA A 84 -13.25 -3.15 -17.63
C ALA A 84 -11.96 -3.99 -17.83
N TRP A 85 -10.86 -3.58 -17.18
CA TRP A 85 -9.60 -4.32 -17.23
C TRP A 85 -9.72 -5.74 -16.66
N ALA A 86 -10.47 -5.91 -15.57
CA ALA A 86 -10.75 -7.22 -14.99
C ALA A 86 -11.52 -8.13 -15.97
N ALA A 87 -12.52 -7.58 -16.68
CA ALA A 87 -13.29 -8.31 -17.67
C ALA A 87 -12.43 -8.71 -18.88
N GLU A 88 -11.60 -7.80 -19.39
CA GLU A 88 -10.62 -8.08 -20.45
C GLU A 88 -9.61 -9.16 -20.04
N CYS A 89 -9.25 -9.17 -18.76
CA CYS A 89 -8.37 -10.18 -18.21
C CYS A 89 -9.06 -11.54 -17.99
N GLY A 90 -10.39 -11.61 -18.02
CA GLY A 90 -11.17 -12.83 -17.82
C GLY A 90 -11.53 -13.13 -16.35
N ALA A 91 -11.52 -12.12 -15.48
CA ALA A 91 -12.02 -12.24 -14.11
C ALA A 91 -13.55 -12.20 -14.05
N SER A 92 -14.12 -12.67 -12.94
CA SER A 92 -15.55 -12.45 -12.67
C SER A 92 -15.84 -10.97 -12.55
N CYS A 93 -16.83 -10.47 -13.28
CA CYS A 93 -17.25 -9.06 -13.24
C CYS A 93 -18.77 -8.91 -13.14
N SER A 94 -19.48 -9.96 -12.70
CA SER A 94 -20.94 -9.98 -12.64
C SER A 94 -21.45 -10.48 -11.28
N GLY A 95 -22.65 -10.06 -10.91
CA GLY A 95 -23.27 -10.42 -9.62
C GLY A 95 -22.81 -9.57 -8.44
N PHE A 96 -21.94 -8.59 -8.66
CA PHE A 96 -21.52 -7.62 -7.66
C PHE A 96 -21.17 -6.26 -8.29
N GLU A 97 -21.04 -5.25 -7.44
CA GLU A 97 -20.57 -3.91 -7.78
C GLU A 97 -19.68 -3.36 -6.65
N ILE A 98 -18.87 -2.35 -6.92
CA ILE A 98 -18.08 -1.67 -5.89
C ILE A 98 -18.94 -0.58 -5.23
N ALA A 99 -19.04 -0.61 -3.91
CA ALA A 99 -19.86 0.33 -3.13
C ALA A 99 -19.12 0.80 -1.88
N LYS A 100 -19.54 1.96 -1.34
CA LYS A 100 -19.01 2.52 -0.10
C LYS A 100 -19.88 2.10 1.09
N PHE A 101 -19.25 1.58 2.15
CA PHE A 101 -19.86 1.05 3.36
C PHE A 101 -19.34 1.77 4.60
N GLY A 102 -19.94 2.93 4.94
CA GLY A 102 -19.70 3.62 6.23
C GLY A 102 -18.25 3.57 6.72
N GLY A 103 -18.05 2.95 7.90
CA GLY A 103 -16.73 2.82 8.54
C GLY A 103 -15.77 1.79 7.94
N GLU A 104 -16.22 0.94 7.01
CA GLU A 104 -15.35 -0.05 6.33
C GLU A 104 -14.77 0.49 5.01
N GLY A 105 -15.22 1.67 4.57
CA GLY A 105 -14.79 2.24 3.29
C GLY A 105 -15.39 1.50 2.09
N TYR A 106 -14.63 1.36 1.01
CA TYR A 106 -15.11 0.69 -0.20
C TYR A 106 -15.02 -0.83 -0.09
N GLY A 107 -16.03 -1.52 -0.61
CA GLY A 107 -15.96 -2.96 -0.82
C GLY A 107 -16.92 -3.46 -1.90
N LEU A 108 -17.13 -4.77 -1.99
CA LEU A 108 -18.04 -5.37 -2.97
C LEU A 108 -19.46 -5.53 -2.40
N ARG A 109 -20.49 -5.15 -3.18
CA ARG A 109 -21.92 -5.33 -2.88
C ARG A 109 -22.53 -6.34 -3.84
N ALA A 110 -23.31 -7.29 -3.34
CA ALA A 110 -24.02 -8.24 -4.21
C ALA A 110 -25.12 -7.52 -5.02
N THR A 111 -25.22 -7.79 -6.31
CA THR A 111 -26.30 -7.28 -7.20
C THR A 111 -27.35 -8.34 -7.53
N ARG A 112 -27.14 -9.55 -7.03
CA ARG A 112 -28.07 -10.69 -7.05
C ARG A 112 -27.91 -11.49 -5.78
N ASP A 113 -28.82 -12.42 -5.53
CA ASP A 113 -28.59 -13.41 -4.48
C ASP A 113 -27.44 -14.35 -4.88
N ILE A 114 -26.51 -14.54 -3.94
CA ILE A 114 -25.36 -15.44 -4.04
C ILE A 114 -25.50 -16.47 -2.93
N LYS A 115 -25.51 -17.75 -3.30
CA LYS A 115 -25.65 -18.84 -2.33
C LYS A 115 -24.34 -19.07 -1.58
N ALA A 116 -24.43 -19.59 -0.37
CA ALA A 116 -23.24 -20.12 0.31
C ALA A 116 -22.59 -21.19 -0.57
N GLU A 117 -21.26 -21.23 -0.59
CA GLU A 117 -20.45 -22.17 -1.41
C GLU A 117 -20.48 -21.92 -2.92
N GLU A 118 -21.21 -20.90 -3.39
CA GLU A 118 -21.19 -20.51 -4.80
C GLU A 118 -19.85 -19.85 -5.17
N LEU A 119 -19.20 -20.34 -6.23
CA LEU A 119 -18.06 -19.65 -6.84
C LEU A 119 -18.56 -18.42 -7.62
N PHE A 120 -18.52 -17.26 -6.96
CA PHE A 120 -18.96 -15.99 -7.55
C PHE A 120 -17.81 -15.09 -8.03
N LEU A 121 -16.58 -15.35 -7.56
CA LEU A 121 -15.41 -14.52 -7.86
C LEU A 121 -14.17 -15.39 -8.11
N TRP A 122 -13.56 -15.20 -9.29
CA TRP A 122 -12.26 -15.75 -9.66
C TRP A 122 -11.39 -14.67 -10.32
N ILE A 123 -10.10 -14.67 -9.97
CA ILE A 123 -9.12 -13.73 -10.51
C ILE A 123 -8.01 -14.51 -11.24
N PRO A 124 -7.82 -14.26 -12.56
CA PRO A 124 -6.73 -14.85 -13.32
C PRO A 124 -5.35 -14.40 -12.81
N ARG A 125 -4.38 -15.32 -12.73
CA ARG A 125 -3.02 -15.03 -12.23
C ARG A 125 -2.34 -13.84 -12.93
N LYS A 126 -2.59 -13.61 -14.22
CA LYS A 126 -1.99 -12.49 -14.98
C LYS A 126 -2.35 -11.10 -14.44
N MET A 127 -3.43 -10.98 -13.65
CA MET A 127 -3.81 -9.72 -13.00
C MET A 127 -3.02 -9.45 -11.72
N LEU A 128 -2.45 -10.48 -11.09
CA LEU A 128 -1.80 -10.34 -9.81
C LEU A 128 -0.46 -9.62 -9.95
N MET A 129 -0.11 -8.84 -8.93
CA MET A 129 1.26 -8.38 -8.73
C MET A 129 1.94 -9.34 -7.76
N THR A 130 2.97 -10.06 -8.20
CA THR A 130 3.67 -11.07 -7.40
C THR A 130 5.16 -10.77 -7.28
N VAL A 131 5.87 -11.51 -6.44
CA VAL A 131 7.35 -11.44 -6.40
C VAL A 131 7.96 -11.85 -7.76
N GLU A 132 7.32 -12.76 -8.49
CA GLU A 132 7.72 -13.16 -9.86
C GLU A 132 7.52 -12.05 -10.87
N SER A 133 6.37 -11.35 -10.87
CA SER A 133 6.17 -10.20 -11.75
C SER A 133 7.18 -9.08 -11.43
N ALA A 134 7.48 -8.86 -10.14
CA ALA A 134 8.52 -7.92 -9.72
C ALA A 134 9.91 -8.27 -10.28
N LYS A 135 10.31 -9.55 -10.23
CA LYS A 135 11.58 -10.05 -10.80
C LYS A 135 11.68 -9.82 -12.31
N ASN A 136 10.54 -9.92 -13.01
CA ASN A 136 10.45 -9.77 -14.46
C ASN A 136 10.20 -8.32 -14.90
N SER A 137 10.07 -7.38 -13.96
CA SER A 137 9.86 -5.94 -14.22
C SER A 137 11.17 -5.16 -14.31
N ILE A 138 11.07 -3.83 -14.43
CA ILE A 138 12.21 -2.91 -14.34
C ILE A 138 12.98 -3.02 -13.01
N LEU A 139 12.35 -3.56 -11.95
CA LEU A 139 12.99 -3.83 -10.66
C LEU A 139 13.94 -5.05 -10.69
N GLY A 140 13.79 -5.95 -11.65
CA GLY A 140 14.52 -7.22 -11.77
C GLY A 140 16.05 -7.11 -11.64
N PRO A 141 16.71 -6.19 -12.35
CA PRO A 141 18.16 -6.00 -12.23
C PRO A 141 18.63 -5.61 -10.82
N LEU A 142 17.84 -4.82 -10.08
CA LEU A 142 18.14 -4.48 -8.70
C LEU A 142 17.84 -5.66 -7.76
N TYR A 143 16.70 -6.34 -7.97
CA TYR A 143 16.32 -7.55 -7.23
C TYR A 143 17.44 -8.61 -7.28
N GLY A 144 18.07 -8.81 -8.44
CA GLY A 144 19.15 -9.78 -8.61
C GLY A 144 20.42 -9.49 -7.79
N GLN A 145 20.59 -8.27 -7.27
CA GLN A 145 21.79 -7.83 -6.55
C GLN A 145 21.52 -7.47 -5.08
N ASP A 146 20.28 -7.14 -4.73
CA ASP A 146 19.91 -6.71 -3.38
C ASP A 146 19.41 -7.87 -2.51
N ARG A 147 20.10 -8.12 -1.40
CA ARG A 147 19.77 -9.24 -0.48
C ARG A 147 18.45 -9.03 0.26
N ILE A 148 18.05 -7.79 0.53
CA ILE A 148 16.80 -7.51 1.24
C ILE A 148 15.63 -7.84 0.31
N LEU A 149 15.69 -7.44 -0.96
CA LEU A 149 14.66 -7.80 -1.93
C LEU A 149 14.54 -9.32 -2.11
N GLN A 150 15.66 -10.04 -2.14
CA GLN A 150 15.67 -11.51 -2.27
C GLN A 150 15.09 -12.23 -1.05
N ALA A 151 15.34 -11.71 0.16
CA ALA A 151 14.89 -12.32 1.41
C ALA A 151 13.46 -11.90 1.81
N MET A 152 13.01 -10.72 1.40
CA MET A 152 11.77 -10.10 1.87
C MET A 152 10.81 -9.83 0.70
N GLY A 153 9.96 -10.81 0.41
CA GLY A 153 8.98 -10.71 -0.69
C GLY A 153 7.97 -9.56 -0.53
N ASN A 154 7.60 -9.22 0.71
CA ASN A 154 6.73 -8.08 1.03
C ASN A 154 7.38 -6.73 0.68
N VAL A 155 8.67 -6.57 0.96
CA VAL A 155 9.45 -5.38 0.56
C VAL A 155 9.58 -5.31 -0.95
N THR A 156 9.82 -6.45 -1.60
CA THR A 156 9.86 -6.52 -3.07
C THR A 156 8.53 -6.13 -3.70
N LEU A 157 7.39 -6.59 -3.16
CA LEU A 157 6.07 -6.16 -3.61
C LEU A 157 5.87 -4.66 -3.44
N ALA A 158 6.32 -4.07 -2.33
CA ALA A 158 6.16 -2.64 -2.08
C ALA A 158 6.94 -1.80 -3.11
N LEU A 159 8.19 -2.16 -3.41
CA LEU A 159 8.95 -1.45 -4.46
C LEU A 159 8.41 -1.73 -5.87
N HIS A 160 7.94 -2.94 -6.15
CA HIS A 160 7.28 -3.25 -7.42
C HIS A 160 6.04 -2.38 -7.61
N LEU A 161 5.19 -2.27 -6.58
CA LEU A 161 4.00 -1.41 -6.59
C LEU A 161 4.36 0.05 -6.87
N LEU A 162 5.45 0.57 -6.29
CA LEU A 162 5.90 1.94 -6.55
C LEU A 162 6.45 2.13 -7.96
N CYS A 163 7.23 1.17 -8.48
CA CYS A 163 7.73 1.22 -9.86
C CYS A 163 6.58 1.24 -10.86
N GLU A 164 5.60 0.35 -10.71
CA GLU A 164 4.42 0.29 -11.58
C GLU A 164 3.52 1.51 -11.41
N ARG A 165 3.40 2.06 -10.19
CA ARG A 165 2.66 3.31 -9.95
C ARG A 165 3.26 4.48 -10.73
N ALA A 166 4.58 4.52 -10.85
CA ALA A 166 5.29 5.59 -11.53
C ALA A 166 5.47 5.38 -13.03
N ASP A 167 5.03 4.24 -13.57
CA ASP A 167 5.03 3.96 -15.01
C ASP A 167 3.64 4.18 -15.62
N PRO A 168 3.44 5.24 -16.45
CA PRO A 168 2.17 5.49 -17.14
C PRO A 168 1.75 4.38 -18.11
N ALA A 169 2.66 3.49 -18.49
CA ALA A 169 2.37 2.34 -19.36
C ALA A 169 2.13 1.04 -18.59
N SER A 170 2.14 1.07 -17.25
CA SER A 170 1.98 -0.15 -16.46
C SER A 170 0.60 -0.80 -16.69
N PRO A 171 0.54 -2.11 -16.94
CA PRO A 171 -0.72 -2.82 -17.12
C PRO A 171 -1.55 -2.91 -15.83
N TRP A 172 -0.93 -2.64 -14.67
CA TRP A 172 -1.60 -2.65 -13.37
C TRP A 172 -2.15 -1.28 -12.95
N LEU A 173 -2.03 -0.23 -13.78
CA LEU A 173 -2.60 1.09 -13.45
C LEU A 173 -4.09 1.06 -13.08
N PRO A 174 -4.98 0.30 -13.77
CA PRO A 174 -6.38 0.19 -13.35
C PRO A 174 -6.55 -0.28 -11.91
N TYR A 175 -5.69 -1.18 -11.43
CA TYR A 175 -5.66 -1.59 -10.04
C TYR A 175 -5.05 -0.51 -9.13
N ILE A 176 -3.87 0.00 -9.46
CA ILE A 176 -3.11 0.92 -8.62
C ILE A 176 -3.87 2.23 -8.36
N LYS A 177 -4.58 2.76 -9.36
CA LYS A 177 -5.44 3.95 -9.23
C LYS A 177 -6.62 3.74 -8.27
N THR A 178 -7.05 2.50 -8.07
CA THR A 178 -8.16 2.14 -7.17
C THR A 178 -7.71 1.75 -5.76
N LEU A 179 -6.42 1.80 -5.45
CA LEU A 179 -5.94 1.60 -4.08
C LEU A 179 -6.28 2.81 -3.19
N PRO A 180 -6.46 2.62 -1.87
CA PRO A 180 -6.57 3.74 -0.94
C PRO A 180 -5.36 4.68 -1.04
N ALA A 181 -5.59 5.99 -0.93
CA ALA A 181 -4.50 6.97 -0.85
C ALA A 181 -3.82 6.98 0.53
N GLU A 182 -4.58 6.62 1.57
CA GLU A 182 -4.13 6.56 2.97
C GLU A 182 -4.69 5.31 3.65
N TYR A 183 -4.09 4.94 4.79
CA TYR A 183 -4.40 3.75 5.57
C TYR A 183 -4.40 4.07 7.06
N ASP A 184 -5.11 3.26 7.84
CA ASP A 184 -5.15 3.37 9.31
C ASP A 184 -4.14 2.42 9.99
N THR A 185 -2.99 2.19 9.36
CA THR A 185 -1.91 1.42 9.99
C THR A 185 -1.19 2.29 11.04
N PRO A 186 -0.53 1.72 12.06
CA PRO A 186 0.20 2.49 13.07
C PRO A 186 1.30 3.42 12.51
N LEU A 187 1.69 3.26 11.24
CA LEU A 187 2.58 4.16 10.52
C LEU A 187 1.96 5.54 10.22
N TYR A 188 0.63 5.65 10.27
CA TYR A 188 -0.12 6.89 10.04
C TYR A 188 -0.59 7.54 11.35
N PHE A 189 -0.52 6.84 12.48
CA PHE A 189 -0.95 7.37 13.75
C PHE A 189 -0.10 8.56 14.19
N GLU A 190 -0.75 9.52 14.84
CA GLU A 190 -0.10 10.58 15.57
C GLU A 190 0.61 10.06 16.83
N GLU A 191 1.58 10.83 17.34
CA GLU A 191 2.34 10.42 18.52
C GLU A 191 1.42 10.15 19.72
N GLU A 192 0.42 11.00 19.94
CA GLU A 192 -0.56 10.86 21.02
C GLU A 192 -1.46 9.63 20.85
N GLU A 193 -1.77 9.24 19.61
CA GLU A 193 -2.56 8.03 19.34
C GLU A 193 -1.76 6.78 19.70
N VAL A 194 -0.47 6.72 19.33
CA VAL A 194 0.41 5.62 19.73
C VAL A 194 0.66 5.63 21.24
N ARG A 195 0.67 6.81 21.88
CA ARG A 195 0.84 6.94 23.33
C ARG A 195 -0.23 6.20 24.13
N HIS A 196 -1.44 6.07 23.61
CA HIS A 196 -2.50 5.28 24.23
C HIS A 196 -2.18 3.78 24.32
N LEU A 197 -1.23 3.28 23.52
CA LEU A 197 -0.78 1.90 23.55
C LEU A 197 0.35 1.64 24.56
N LEU A 198 0.87 2.68 25.23
CA LEU A 198 1.88 2.49 26.28
C LEU A 198 1.38 1.51 27.35
N ALA A 199 2.30 0.68 27.85
CA ALA A 199 2.04 -0.42 28.78
C ALA A 199 1.12 -1.56 28.25
N THR A 200 0.80 -1.58 26.96
CA THR A 200 0.19 -2.75 26.31
C THR A 200 1.26 -3.68 25.73
N GLN A 201 0.88 -4.90 25.32
CA GLN A 201 1.81 -5.79 24.59
C GLN A 201 2.01 -5.34 23.14
N ALA A 202 0.99 -4.73 22.52
CA ALA A 202 0.99 -4.35 21.11
C ALA A 202 1.94 -3.19 20.78
N ILE A 203 2.33 -2.37 21.78
CA ILE A 203 3.23 -1.23 21.56
C ILE A 203 4.55 -1.68 20.91
N GLN A 204 5.10 -2.83 21.32
CA GLN A 204 6.39 -3.31 20.79
C GLN A 204 6.34 -3.55 19.29
N ASP A 205 5.23 -4.11 18.79
CA ASP A 205 5.03 -4.33 17.36
C ASP A 205 4.90 -3.00 16.60
N VAL A 206 4.22 -2.00 17.19
CA VAL A 206 4.11 -0.65 16.61
C VAL A 206 5.46 0.05 16.53
N LEU A 207 6.24 0.02 17.61
CA LEU A 207 7.57 0.64 17.64
C LEU A 207 8.52 -0.04 16.64
N SER A 208 8.49 -1.38 16.61
CA SER A 208 9.27 -2.19 15.68
C SER A 208 8.87 -1.93 14.23
N GLN A 209 7.57 -1.87 13.93
CA GLN A 209 7.06 -1.56 12.59
C GLN A 209 7.57 -0.20 12.11
N TYR A 210 7.44 0.84 12.94
CA TYR A 210 7.90 2.19 12.57
C TYR A 210 9.42 2.24 12.33
N LYS A 211 10.21 1.65 13.24
CA LYS A 211 11.68 1.57 13.11
C LYS A 211 12.10 0.78 11.87
N ASN A 212 11.45 -0.35 11.58
CA ASN A 212 11.75 -1.19 10.42
C ASN A 212 11.44 -0.46 9.11
N THR A 213 10.26 0.17 9.00
CA THR A 213 9.88 0.96 7.82
C THR A 213 10.84 2.14 7.60
N ALA A 214 11.18 2.88 8.65
CA ALA A 214 12.13 3.99 8.56
C ALA A 214 13.54 3.51 8.13
N ARG A 215 14.01 2.38 8.66
CA ARG A 215 15.29 1.76 8.27
C ARG A 215 15.29 1.36 6.81
N GLN A 216 14.25 0.64 6.38
CA GLN A 216 14.13 0.16 5.00
C GLN A 216 14.02 1.32 4.03
N TYR A 217 13.22 2.34 4.34
CA TYR A 217 13.14 3.57 3.56
C TYR A 217 14.53 4.18 3.36
N ALA A 218 15.26 4.43 4.46
CA ALA A 218 16.57 5.06 4.40
C ALA A 218 17.60 4.20 3.64
N TYR A 219 17.54 2.88 3.81
CA TYR A 219 18.35 1.93 3.08
C TYR A 219 18.10 2.01 1.56
N PHE A 220 16.84 1.85 1.14
CA PHE A 220 16.49 1.87 -0.28
C PHE A 220 16.68 3.24 -0.91
N TYR A 221 16.49 4.33 -0.16
CA TYR A 221 16.82 5.66 -0.65
C TYR A 221 18.29 5.74 -1.07
N LYS A 222 19.22 5.24 -0.23
CA LYS A 222 20.65 5.20 -0.58
C LYS A 222 20.90 4.28 -1.76
N VAL A 223 20.34 3.06 -1.76
CA VAL A 223 20.50 2.09 -2.86
C VAL A 223 20.06 2.69 -4.19
N LEU A 224 18.92 3.37 -4.23
CA LEU A 224 18.39 4.01 -5.44
C LEU A 224 19.32 5.11 -5.99
N HIS A 225 20.07 5.78 -5.12
CA HIS A 225 21.00 6.85 -5.50
C HIS A 225 22.42 6.35 -5.83
N THR A 226 22.84 5.20 -5.31
CA THR A 226 24.23 4.72 -5.43
C THR A 226 24.38 3.48 -6.31
N HIS A 227 23.34 2.65 -6.45
CA HIS A 227 23.44 1.37 -7.15
C HIS A 227 23.23 1.54 -8.66
N PRO A 228 24.14 1.07 -9.54
CA PRO A 228 24.01 1.23 -10.99
C PRO A 228 22.71 0.67 -11.57
N ASN A 229 22.27 -0.50 -11.08
CA ASN A 229 21.02 -1.14 -11.52
C ASN A 229 19.75 -0.40 -11.09
N ALA A 230 19.84 0.60 -10.21
CA ALA A 230 18.71 1.44 -9.83
C ALA A 230 18.56 2.68 -10.72
N SER A 231 19.55 2.98 -11.57
CA SER A 231 19.58 4.21 -12.37
C SER A 231 18.40 4.39 -13.34
N LYS A 232 17.78 3.29 -13.77
CA LYS A 232 16.63 3.26 -14.68
C LYS A 232 15.28 3.23 -13.95
N LEU A 233 15.28 3.07 -12.62
CA LEU A 233 14.04 2.99 -11.86
C LEU A 233 13.39 4.37 -11.79
N PRO A 234 12.06 4.46 -11.96
CA PRO A 234 11.34 5.74 -11.86
C PRO A 234 11.41 6.33 -10.44
N LEU A 235 11.85 5.54 -9.46
CA LEU A 235 11.97 5.92 -8.05
C LEU A 235 13.19 6.80 -7.76
N LYS A 236 14.20 6.85 -8.65
CA LYS A 236 15.44 7.58 -8.37
C LYS A 236 15.19 9.07 -8.09
N ASP A 237 14.28 9.68 -8.86
CA ASP A 237 13.99 11.11 -8.78
C ASP A 237 12.76 11.42 -7.91
N ALA A 238 12.08 10.38 -7.41
CA ALA A 238 10.72 10.44 -6.88
C ALA A 238 10.44 9.34 -5.83
N PHE A 239 11.32 9.19 -4.83
CA PHE A 239 11.15 8.24 -3.71
C PHE A 239 11.14 8.94 -2.36
N THR A 240 9.95 9.26 -1.86
CA THR A 240 9.73 9.90 -0.57
C THR A 240 9.42 8.89 0.53
N PHE A 241 9.46 9.34 1.80
CA PHE A 241 9.01 8.49 2.90
C PHE A 241 7.51 8.17 2.78
N ASP A 242 6.71 9.11 2.27
CA ASP A 242 5.27 8.90 2.09
C ASP A 242 4.97 7.87 0.99
N ASP A 243 5.76 7.83 -0.09
CA ASP A 243 5.69 6.75 -1.09
C ASP A 243 5.94 5.39 -0.45
N TYR A 244 7.04 5.26 0.31
CA TYR A 244 7.40 3.99 0.92
C TYR A 244 6.40 3.55 1.99
N ARG A 245 5.97 4.48 2.85
CA ARG A 245 4.94 4.24 3.87
C ARG A 245 3.62 3.78 3.25
N TRP A 246 3.19 4.45 2.16
CA TRP A 246 2.01 4.04 1.40
C TRP A 246 2.19 2.62 0.86
N ALA A 247 3.29 2.34 0.17
CA ALA A 247 3.51 1.04 -0.47
C ALA A 247 3.55 -0.13 0.51
N VAL A 248 4.25 0.01 1.65
CA VAL A 248 4.28 -1.05 2.66
C VAL A 248 2.92 -1.23 3.33
N SER A 249 2.14 -0.16 3.47
CA SER A 249 0.77 -0.21 4.01
C SER A 249 -0.20 -0.87 3.03
N SER A 250 -0.08 -0.57 1.74
CA SER A 250 -0.80 -1.27 0.67
C SER A 250 -0.52 -2.77 0.72
N VAL A 251 0.76 -3.15 0.82
CA VAL A 251 1.16 -4.57 0.86
C VAL A 251 0.70 -5.24 2.13
N MET A 252 0.97 -4.68 3.32
CA MET A 252 0.63 -5.37 4.58
C MET A 252 -0.88 -5.56 4.77
N THR A 253 -1.71 -4.67 4.22
CA THR A 253 -3.17 -4.75 4.35
C THR A 253 -3.83 -5.64 3.29
N ARG A 254 -3.12 -6.04 2.22
CA ARG A 254 -3.72 -6.71 1.04
C ARG A 254 -2.92 -7.88 0.46
N GLN A 255 -1.72 -8.15 0.95
CA GLN A 255 -0.90 -9.26 0.43
C GLN A 255 -1.50 -10.61 0.82
N ASN A 256 -1.34 -11.58 -0.07
CA ASN A 256 -1.76 -12.96 0.11
C ASN A 256 -0.62 -13.90 -0.25
N GLN A 257 -0.55 -15.05 0.40
CA GLN A 257 0.30 -16.14 -0.04
C GLN A 257 -0.44 -17.02 -1.04
N ILE A 258 0.15 -17.25 -2.20
CA ILE A 258 -0.38 -18.15 -3.23
C ILE A 258 0.71 -19.12 -3.68
N PRO A 259 0.35 -20.31 -4.19
CA PRO A 259 1.33 -21.19 -4.82
C PRO A 259 1.94 -20.53 -6.05
N THR A 260 3.21 -20.83 -6.33
CA THR A 260 3.88 -20.51 -7.59
C THR A 260 3.23 -21.25 -8.77
N GLU A 261 3.50 -20.85 -10.01
CA GLU A 261 2.87 -21.45 -11.20
C GLU A 261 3.17 -22.95 -11.35
N ASP A 262 4.36 -23.37 -10.93
CA ASP A 262 4.79 -24.77 -10.88
C ASP A 262 4.26 -25.53 -9.65
N GLY A 263 3.55 -24.84 -8.75
CA GLY A 263 3.01 -25.41 -7.51
C GLY A 263 4.06 -25.82 -6.47
N SER A 264 5.35 -25.54 -6.69
CA SER A 264 6.43 -26.05 -5.85
C SER A 264 6.67 -25.25 -4.58
N ARG A 265 6.29 -23.96 -4.58
CA ARG A 265 6.57 -23.00 -3.52
C ARG A 265 5.38 -22.08 -3.31
N VAL A 266 5.46 -21.25 -2.27
CA VAL A 266 4.55 -20.13 -2.04
C VAL A 266 5.24 -18.81 -2.41
N THR A 267 4.45 -17.87 -2.92
CA THR A 267 4.87 -16.50 -3.25
C THR A 267 3.85 -15.51 -2.69
N LEU A 268 4.28 -14.27 -2.48
CA LEU A 268 3.37 -13.19 -2.07
C LEU A 268 2.76 -12.52 -3.30
N ALA A 269 1.49 -12.17 -3.19
CA ALA A 269 0.74 -11.51 -4.26
C ALA A 269 -0.25 -10.47 -3.74
N LEU A 270 -0.45 -9.41 -4.53
CA LEU A 270 -1.64 -8.57 -4.48
C LEU A 270 -2.65 -9.10 -5.50
N ILE A 271 -3.92 -9.23 -5.10
CA ILE A 271 -4.98 -9.85 -5.90
C ILE A 271 -6.05 -8.80 -6.19
N PRO A 272 -5.95 -8.07 -7.34
CA PRO A 272 -6.90 -7.03 -7.68
C PRO A 272 -8.34 -7.52 -7.69
N LEU A 273 -9.26 -6.61 -7.41
CA LEU A 273 -10.72 -6.83 -7.33
C LEU A 273 -11.15 -7.69 -6.14
N TRP A 274 -10.50 -8.83 -5.90
CA TRP A 274 -10.80 -9.69 -4.76
C TRP A 274 -10.41 -9.03 -3.42
N ASP A 275 -9.31 -8.28 -3.39
CA ASP A 275 -8.86 -7.52 -2.21
C ASP A 275 -9.75 -6.31 -1.84
N MET A 276 -10.84 -6.10 -2.59
CA MET A 276 -11.93 -5.17 -2.22
C MET A 276 -12.97 -5.82 -1.31
N CYS A 277 -12.91 -7.12 -1.04
CA CYS A 277 -13.79 -7.73 -0.04
C CYS A 277 -13.37 -7.29 1.37
N ASN A 278 -14.32 -6.76 2.16
CA ASN A 278 -14.07 -6.40 3.56
C ASN A 278 -14.03 -7.65 4.45
N HIS A 279 -13.61 -7.51 5.72
CA HIS A 279 -13.55 -8.65 6.64
C HIS A 279 -14.86 -8.88 7.43
N THR A 280 -15.17 -10.15 7.73
CA THR A 280 -16.19 -10.60 8.69
C THR A 280 -15.71 -11.84 9.42
N ASN A 281 -16.34 -12.20 10.53
CA ASN A 281 -16.05 -13.48 11.16
C ASN A 281 -16.53 -14.65 10.27
N GLY A 282 -15.72 -15.71 10.19
CA GLY A 282 -16.07 -16.97 9.54
C GLY A 282 -14.84 -17.84 9.24
N LEU A 283 -15.05 -18.91 8.45
CA LEU A 283 -13.97 -19.78 7.98
C LEU A 283 -13.35 -19.23 6.70
N ALA A 284 -12.03 -19.44 6.52
CA ALA A 284 -11.35 -19.14 5.28
C ALA A 284 -12.04 -19.84 4.11
N SER A 285 -12.31 -19.06 3.08
CA SER A 285 -13.15 -19.49 1.96
C SER A 285 -12.47 -19.32 0.62
N SER A 286 -11.34 -18.61 0.58
CA SER A 286 -10.51 -18.49 -0.60
C SER A 286 -9.58 -19.69 -0.73
N THR A 287 -9.53 -20.26 -1.93
CA THR A 287 -8.61 -21.32 -2.30
C THR A 287 -7.86 -20.93 -3.56
N SER A 288 -6.56 -21.21 -3.60
CA SER A 288 -5.81 -21.27 -4.86
C SER A 288 -6.10 -22.63 -5.51
N ALA A 289 -6.71 -22.66 -6.69
CA ALA A 289 -7.06 -23.92 -7.33
C ALA A 289 -5.79 -24.64 -7.82
N SER A 290 -5.42 -25.76 -7.20
CA SER A 290 -4.32 -26.63 -7.64
C SER A 290 -4.63 -27.38 -8.95
N SER A 291 -5.92 -27.57 -9.26
CA SER A 291 -6.37 -28.27 -10.47
C SER A 291 -6.45 -27.37 -11.71
N HIS A 292 -6.39 -26.04 -11.55
CA HIS A 292 -6.32 -25.06 -12.64
C HIS A 292 -5.29 -23.97 -12.26
N PRO A 293 -4.02 -24.06 -12.71
CA PRO A 293 -2.89 -23.21 -12.25
C PRO A 293 -3.03 -21.70 -12.51
N ARG A 294 -4.18 -21.26 -13.04
CA ARG A 294 -4.45 -19.88 -13.50
C ARG A 294 -5.48 -19.12 -12.66
N LEU A 295 -6.12 -19.72 -11.64
CA LEU A 295 -7.22 -19.07 -10.89
C LEU A 295 -6.97 -19.02 -9.36
N CYS A 296 -7.17 -17.84 -8.76
CA CYS A 296 -7.52 -17.71 -7.34
C CYS A 296 -9.06 -17.68 -7.21
N SER A 297 -9.64 -18.53 -6.39
CA SER A 297 -11.10 -18.65 -6.18
C SER A 297 -11.49 -18.25 -4.74
N GLY A 298 -12.60 -17.53 -4.58
CA GLY A 298 -13.27 -17.31 -3.29
C GLY A 298 -14.58 -18.09 -3.22
N THR A 299 -14.81 -18.89 -2.17
CA THR A 299 -15.88 -19.91 -2.15
C THR A 299 -16.75 -19.93 -0.89
N ARG A 300 -16.88 -18.85 -0.10
CA ARG A 300 -17.82 -18.78 1.04
C ARG A 300 -17.90 -17.38 1.62
N LEU A 301 -19.11 -16.92 1.93
CA LEU A 301 -19.42 -15.65 2.60
C LEU A 301 -20.23 -15.95 3.86
N SER A 302 -20.03 -15.18 4.94
CA SER A 302 -21.05 -15.01 5.97
C SER A 302 -21.83 -13.73 5.68
N GLN A 303 -23.16 -13.85 5.53
CA GLN A 303 -24.04 -12.69 5.39
C GLN A 303 -24.18 -12.02 6.78
N SER A 304 -23.74 -10.78 6.96
CA SER A 304 -24.17 -10.00 8.13
C SER A 304 -25.61 -9.56 7.90
N GLN A 305 -26.57 -10.21 8.57
CA GLN A 305 -27.97 -9.79 8.54
C GLN A 305 -28.11 -8.47 9.32
N GLY A 306 -28.25 -7.36 8.61
CA GLY A 306 -28.93 -6.20 9.18
C GLY A 306 -30.43 -6.47 9.11
N THR A 307 -31.09 -6.44 10.26
CA THR A 307 -32.53 -6.59 10.39
C THR A 307 -33.21 -5.28 10.01
N GLY A 308 -33.40 -5.04 8.72
CA GLY A 308 -34.17 -3.89 8.23
C GLY A 308 -34.42 -3.93 6.72
N PRO A 309 -35.61 -3.52 6.24
CA PRO A 309 -35.86 -3.36 4.82
C PRO A 309 -34.99 -2.21 4.29
N GLY A 310 -34.02 -2.53 3.43
CA GLY A 310 -33.01 -1.59 2.93
C GLY A 310 -31.56 -1.92 3.29
N THR A 311 -31.28 -3.05 3.94
CA THR A 311 -29.92 -3.42 4.36
C THR A 311 -29.03 -3.79 3.17
N LEU A 312 -27.94 -3.05 2.98
CA LEU A 312 -26.89 -3.30 2.00
C LEU A 312 -26.19 -4.65 2.27
N LYS A 313 -26.18 -5.58 1.31
CA LYS A 313 -25.46 -6.86 1.40
C LYS A 313 -23.99 -6.70 0.95
N SER A 314 -23.08 -6.52 1.91
CA SER A 314 -21.62 -6.47 1.69
C SER A 314 -21.04 -7.88 1.49
N LEU A 315 -20.15 -8.05 0.50
CA LEU A 315 -19.37 -9.25 0.27
C LEU A 315 -18.06 -9.14 1.03
N LYS A 316 -17.76 -10.17 1.83
CA LYS A 316 -16.67 -10.14 2.78
C LYS A 316 -15.80 -11.39 2.71
N SER A 317 -14.48 -11.23 2.71
CA SER A 317 -13.52 -12.33 2.64
C SER A 317 -12.94 -12.66 4.01
N ASN A 318 -12.61 -13.95 4.18
CA ASN A 318 -11.83 -14.45 5.31
C ASN A 318 -10.48 -14.87 4.76
N VAL A 319 -9.45 -14.08 5.06
CA VAL A 319 -8.06 -14.39 4.75
C VAL A 319 -7.44 -14.92 6.03
N SER A 320 -6.84 -16.11 5.97
CA SER A 320 -5.99 -16.65 7.04
C SER A 320 -4.58 -16.13 6.93
#